data_AF-F8KPN3-F1
#
_entry.id   AF-F8KPN3-F1
#
_cell.length_a   1.000
_cell.length_b   1.000
_cell.length_c   1.000
_cell.angle_alpha   90.00
_cell.angle_beta   90.00
_cell.angle_gamma   90.00
#
_symmetry.space_group_name_H-M   'P 1'
#
loop_
_entity.id
_entity.type
_entity.pdbx_description
1 polymer ?
#
loop_
_entity_poly.entity_id
_entity_poly.type
_entity_poly.pdbx_seq_one_letter_code
_entity_poly.pdbx_strand_id
1 'polypeptide(L)'
;MTTKPLVWPGGKFYLTKTLLEKLPSRKYFCEVFAGGLSLLFAKRKENFEIVNDSNRELINFYICARDFPESLARAYARLPLEREAFMQIANRAVKPLALAMGI
;
A
#
# COMPACT_ATOMS: atom_id res chain seq x y z
N MET A 1 -14.02 -10.11 -0.24
CA MET A 1 -12.90 -9.79 0.66
C MET A 1 -11.80 -9.23 -0.21
N THR A 2 -11.40 -7.97 0.00
CA THR A 2 -10.37 -7.34 -0.84
C THR A 2 -8.99 -7.80 -0.37
N THR A 3 -8.16 -8.29 -1.28
CA THR A 3 -6.79 -8.68 -0.96
C THR A 3 -5.91 -7.45 -0.87
N LYS A 4 -5.06 -7.37 0.17
CA LYS A 4 -4.05 -6.31 0.27
C LYS A 4 -3.03 -6.45 -0.86
N PRO A 5 -2.57 -5.35 -1.48
CA PRO A 5 -1.67 -5.41 -2.64
C PRO A 5 -0.21 -5.70 -2.28
N LEU A 6 0.19 -5.53 -1.01
CA LEU A 6 1.59 -5.66 -0.57
C LEU A 6 1.77 -6.74 0.50
N VAL A 7 2.83 -7.55 0.35
CA VAL A 7 3.38 -8.36 1.44
C VAL A 7 4.35 -7.48 2.23
N TRP A 8 4.17 -7.40 3.53
CA TRP A 8 4.95 -6.51 4.39
C TRP A 8 5.45 -7.28 5.63
N PRO A 9 6.73 -7.11 6.02
CA PRO A 9 7.24 -7.67 7.28
C PRO A 9 6.38 -7.23 8.47
N GLY A 10 6.03 -8.18 9.34
CA GLY A 10 5.10 -7.91 10.46
C GLY A 10 3.63 -7.75 10.04
N GLY A 11 3.29 -8.08 8.80
CA GLY A 11 1.92 -8.02 8.28
C GLY A 11 0.98 -8.90 9.09
N LYS A 12 -0.03 -8.29 9.72
CA LYS A 12 -0.95 -8.99 10.64
C LYS A 12 -2.04 -9.81 9.94
N PHE A 13 -1.79 -10.33 8.73
CA PHE A 13 -2.80 -11.01 7.91
C PHE A 13 -3.46 -12.18 8.65
N TYR A 14 -2.67 -13.07 9.26
CA TYR A 14 -3.18 -14.20 10.04
C TYR A 14 -3.88 -13.81 11.34
N LEU A 15 -3.60 -12.61 11.87
CA LEU A 15 -4.22 -12.09 13.09
C LEU A 15 -5.49 -11.27 12.81
N THR A 16 -5.83 -11.01 11.53
CA THR A 16 -6.95 -10.14 11.18
C THR A 16 -8.25 -10.57 11.85
N LYS A 17 -8.58 -11.86 11.84
CA LYS A 17 -9.79 -12.38 12.51
C LYS A 17 -9.83 -12.02 14.00
N THR A 18 -8.78 -12.34 14.75
CA THR A 18 -8.67 -12.03 16.19
C THR A 18 -8.71 -10.53 16.46
N LEU A 19 -8.08 -9.72 15.60
CA LEU A 19 -8.06 -8.27 15.75
C LEU A 19 -9.45 -7.68 15.51
N LEU A 20 -10.14 -8.12 14.46
CA LEU A 20 -11.50 -7.69 14.11
C LEU A 20 -12.49 -7.97 15.24
N GLU A 21 -12.41 -9.13 15.88
CA GLU A 21 -13.25 -9.48 17.04
C GLU A 21 -13.00 -8.56 18.24
N LYS A 22 -11.80 -7.99 18.36
CA LYS A 22 -11.42 -7.07 19.44
C LYS A 22 -11.58 -5.60 19.07
N LEU A 23 -11.90 -5.28 17.82
CA LEU A 23 -12.13 -3.90 17.42
C LEU A 23 -13.44 -3.41 18.05
N PRO A 24 -13.43 -2.31 18.82
CA PRO A 24 -14.68 -1.74 19.33
C PRO A 24 -15.55 -1.23 18.18
N SER A 25 -16.86 -1.20 18.41
CA SER A 25 -17.79 -0.49 17.52
C SER A 25 -17.40 0.98 17.46
N ARG A 26 -17.21 1.50 16.24
CA ARG A 26 -16.70 2.85 16.03
C ARG A 26 -17.15 3.41 14.68
N LYS A 27 -17.11 4.74 14.58
CA LYS A 27 -17.39 5.50 13.35
C LYS A 27 -16.12 5.85 12.57
N TYR A 28 -14.96 5.71 13.22
CA TYR A 28 -13.66 6.17 12.75
C TYR A 28 -12.59 5.10 12.95
N PHE A 29 -11.76 4.92 11.93
CA PHE A 29 -10.62 4.02 11.97
C PHE A 29 -9.34 4.83 11.84
N CYS A 30 -8.35 4.57 12.69
CA CYS A 30 -7.02 5.12 12.56
C CYS A 30 -5.99 3.99 12.70
N GLU A 31 -5.11 3.85 11.72
CA GLU A 31 -4.00 2.88 11.72
C GLU A 31 -2.69 3.64 11.60
N VAL A 32 -2.02 3.80 12.73
CA VAL A 32 -0.81 4.65 12.88
C VAL A 32 0.45 4.01 12.28
N PHE A 33 0.47 2.67 12.24
CA PHE A 33 1.54 1.84 11.70
C PHE A 33 0.96 0.90 10.64
N ALA A 34 0.64 1.46 9.48
CA ALA A 34 -0.08 0.80 8.41
C ALA A 34 0.58 -0.49 7.93
N GLY A 35 1.90 -0.46 7.67
CA GLY A 35 2.58 -1.51 6.94
C GLY A 35 1.80 -1.94 5.69
N GLY A 36 1.51 -3.23 5.57
CA GLY A 36 0.74 -3.78 4.45
C GLY A 36 -0.78 -3.55 4.50
N LEU A 37 -1.32 -2.82 5.47
CA LEU A 37 -2.75 -2.54 5.66
C LEU A 37 -3.66 -3.77 5.84
N SER A 38 -3.11 -4.86 6.39
CA SER A 38 -3.85 -6.12 6.56
C SER A 38 -5.19 -5.94 7.30
N LEU A 39 -5.26 -5.09 8.32
CA LEU A 39 -6.48 -4.90 9.10
C LEU A 39 -7.49 -4.00 8.37
N LEU A 40 -7.02 -2.90 7.76
CA LEU A 40 -7.86 -2.02 6.93
C LEU A 40 -8.58 -2.78 5.81
N PHE A 41 -7.87 -3.66 5.10
CA PHE A 41 -8.47 -4.45 4.01
C PHE A 41 -9.39 -5.58 4.51
N ALA A 42 -9.23 -6.02 5.76
CA ALA A 42 -10.04 -7.09 6.34
C ALA A 42 -11.33 -6.58 7.03
N LYS A 43 -11.34 -5.35 7.54
CA LYS A 43 -12.51 -4.76 8.19
C LYS A 43 -13.56 -4.30 7.17
N ARG A 44 -14.77 -4.01 7.65
CA ARG A 44 -15.76 -3.27 6.86
C ARG A 44 -15.31 -1.82 6.67
N LYS A 45 -15.61 -1.26 5.50
CA LYS A 45 -15.36 0.15 5.21
C LYS A 45 -16.11 1.04 6.20
N GLU A 46 -15.43 2.04 6.73
CA GLU A 46 -16.00 3.07 7.61
C GLU A 46 -16.05 4.42 6.87
N ASN A 47 -16.85 5.35 7.41
CA ASN A 47 -17.04 6.66 6.77
C ASN A 47 -15.76 7.50 6.75
N PHE A 48 -14.87 7.28 7.73
CA PHE A 48 -13.64 8.04 7.82
C PHE A 48 -12.53 7.18 8.42
N GLU A 49 -11.47 7.02 7.63
CA GLU A 49 -10.34 6.12 7.85
C GLU A 49 -9.05 6.91 7.68
N ILE A 50 -8.20 6.92 8.71
CA ILE A 50 -6.88 7.52 8.70
C ILE A 50 -5.84 6.40 8.64
N VAL A 51 -4.90 6.52 7.72
CA VAL A 51 -3.78 5.61 7.55
C VAL A 51 -2.49 6.41 7.64
N ASN A 52 -1.56 5.94 8.46
CA ASN A 52 -0.24 6.54 8.61
C ASN A 52 0.84 5.45 8.70
N ASP A 53 2.04 5.81 8.23
CA ASP A 53 3.26 5.03 8.41
C ASP A 53 4.45 5.99 8.34
N SER A 54 5.57 5.65 9.00
CA SER A 54 6.78 6.45 8.88
C SER A 54 7.45 6.29 7.51
N ASN A 55 7.15 5.20 6.79
CA ASN A 55 7.64 4.97 5.44
C ASN A 55 6.84 5.79 4.41
N ARG A 56 7.43 6.89 3.95
CA ARG A 56 6.82 7.81 2.98
C ARG A 56 6.54 7.16 1.63
N GLU A 57 7.43 6.30 1.13
CA GLU A 57 7.25 5.61 -0.16
C GLU A 57 6.07 4.63 -0.11
N LEU A 58 5.88 3.97 1.03
CA LEU A 58 4.73 3.09 1.26
C LEU A 58 3.41 3.88 1.25
N ILE A 59 3.35 5.02 1.95
CA ILE A 59 2.18 5.88 1.94
C ILE A 59 1.92 6.44 0.54
N ASN A 60 2.97 6.85 -0.17
CA ASN A 60 2.86 7.31 -1.55
C ASN A 60 2.27 6.23 -2.47
N PHE A 61 2.75 4.98 -2.36
CA PHE A 61 2.19 3.87 -3.12
C PHE A 61 0.68 3.72 -2.88
N TYR A 62 0.21 3.77 -1.63
CA TYR A 62 -1.22 3.66 -1.33
C TYR A 62 -2.04 4.86 -1.82
N ILE A 63 -1.47 6.08 -1.80
CA ILE A 63 -2.10 7.27 -2.40
C ILE A 63 -2.24 7.08 -3.91
N CYS A 64 -1.17 6.70 -4.62
CA CYS A 64 -1.22 6.43 -6.05
C CYS A 64 -2.20 5.30 -6.40
N ALA A 65 -2.25 4.23 -5.61
CA ALA A 65 -3.18 3.13 -5.81
C ALA A 65 -4.64 3.54 -5.61
N ARG A 66 -4.92 4.51 -4.72
CA ARG A 66 -6.25 5.05 -4.45
C ARG A 66 -6.69 6.03 -5.54
N ASP A 67 -5.83 7.00 -5.87
CA ASP A 67 -6.20 8.18 -6.66
C ASP A 67 -5.90 8.00 -8.15
N PHE A 68 -4.90 7.18 -8.50
CA PHE A 68 -4.42 6.96 -9.87
C PHE A 68 -4.21 5.47 -10.22
N PRO A 69 -5.16 4.57 -9.94
CA PRO A 69 -4.97 3.13 -10.07
C PRO A 69 -4.58 2.70 -11.50
N GLU A 70 -5.17 3.30 -12.52
CA GLU A 70 -4.86 2.97 -13.91
C GLU A 70 -3.46 3.42 -14.34
N SER A 71 -3.05 4.62 -13.91
CA SER A 71 -1.71 5.13 -14.23
C SER A 71 -0.64 4.29 -13.54
N LEU A 72 -0.88 3.90 -12.29
CA LEU A 72 -0.01 2.98 -11.56
C LEU A 72 0.06 1.61 -12.26
N ALA A 73 -1.07 1.05 -12.67
CA ALA A 73 -1.11 -0.23 -13.37
C ALA A 73 -0.40 -0.18 -14.74
N ARG A 74 -0.61 0.88 -15.52
CA ARG A 74 0.09 1.11 -16.80
C ARG A 74 1.60 1.27 -16.62
N ALA A 75 2.02 2.01 -15.59
CA ALA A 75 3.44 2.18 -15.28
C ALA A 75 4.07 0.83 -14.91
N TYR A 76 3.42 0.04 -14.06
CA TYR A 76 3.89 -1.28 -13.67
C TYR A 76 3.98 -2.25 -14.85
N ALA A 77 2.96 -2.28 -15.72
CA ALA A 77 2.92 -3.14 -16.90
C ALA A 77 4.02 -2.84 -17.95
N ARG A 78 4.63 -1.65 -17.88
CA ARG A 78 5.74 -1.23 -18.77
C ARG A 78 7.11 -1.46 -18.17
N LEU A 79 7.22 -1.91 -16.92
CA LEU A 79 8.52 -2.17 -16.30
C LEU A 79 9.19 -3.38 -16.98
N PRO A 80 10.45 -3.25 -17.43
CA PRO A 80 11.19 -4.38 -17.96
C PRO A 80 11.36 -5.46 -16.89
N LEU A 81 11.01 -6.70 -17.23
CA LEU A 81 11.11 -7.85 -16.32
C LEU A 81 12.47 -8.55 -16.48
N GLU A 82 13.53 -7.82 -16.20
CA GLU A 82 14.90 -8.33 -16.30
C GLU A 82 15.77 -7.88 -15.12
N ARG A 83 16.80 -8.67 -14.82
CA ARG A 83 17.67 -8.44 -13.67
C ARG A 83 18.38 -7.09 -13.76
N GLU A 84 18.84 -6.69 -14.93
CA GLU A 84 19.59 -5.46 -15.11
C GLU A 84 18.73 -4.23 -14.82
N ALA A 85 17.54 -4.13 -15.43
CA ALA A 85 16.58 -3.07 -15.14
C ALA A 85 16.20 -3.02 -13.65
N PHE A 86 15.99 -4.17 -13.00
CA PHE A 86 15.76 -4.22 -11.56
C PHE A 86 16.92 -3.60 -10.77
N MET A 87 18.18 -3.99 -11.08
CA MET A 87 19.35 -3.46 -10.38
C MET A 87 19.50 -1.95 -10.59
N GLN A 88 19.19 -1.43 -11.78
CA GLN A 88 19.21 0.01 -12.06
C GLN A 88 18.19 0.78 -11.21
N ILE A 89 16.95 0.27 -11.10
CA ILE A 89 15.89 0.87 -10.27
C ILE A 89 16.25 0.77 -8.78
N ALA A 90 16.70 -0.40 -8.32
CA ALA A 90 17.07 -0.63 -6.92
C ALA A 90 18.21 0.28 -6.46
N ASN A 91 19.19 0.53 -7.33
CA ASN A 91 20.30 1.44 -7.07
C ASN A 91 19.95 2.92 -7.25
N ARG A 92 18.67 3.25 -7.52
CA ARG A 92 18.19 4.61 -7.83
C ARG A 92 18.95 5.27 -8.98
N ALA A 93 19.51 4.47 -9.89
CA ALA A 93 20.20 4.95 -11.09
C ALA A 93 19.19 5.57 -12.09
N VAL A 94 17.90 5.28 -11.91
CA VAL A 94 16.77 5.86 -12.63
C VAL A 94 15.83 6.50 -11.62
N LYS A 95 15.39 7.74 -11.87
CA LYS A 95 14.38 8.39 -11.03
C LYS A 95 13.08 7.57 -11.08
N PRO A 96 12.36 7.37 -9.95
CA PRO A 96 11.11 6.63 -9.96
C PRO A 96 10.14 7.24 -10.98
N LEU A 97 9.50 6.38 -11.78
CA LEU A 97 8.62 6.77 -12.89
C LEU A 97 7.53 7.78 -12.49
N ALA A 98 7.09 7.75 -11.21
CA ALA A 98 6.12 8.70 -10.66
C ALA A 98 6.57 10.16 -10.82
N LEU A 99 7.83 10.48 -10.49
CA LEU A 99 8.37 11.84 -10.60
C LEU A 99 8.56 12.30 -12.07
N ALA A 100 8.72 11.35 -13.00
CA ALA A 100 8.88 11.62 -14.43
C ALA A 100 7.54 11.73 -15.18
N MET A 101 6.47 11.16 -14.63
CA MET A 101 5.13 11.17 -15.22
C MET A 101 4.22 12.30 -14.72
N GLY A 102 4.73 13.19 -13.84
CA GLY A 102 3.99 14.35 -13.37
C GLY A 102 2.79 14.01 -12.47
N ILE A 103 2.88 12.89 -11.74
CA ILE A 103 1.98 12.52 -10.64
C ILE A 103 2.71 12.71 -9.31
#